data_AF-A0A2T5I8I4-F1
#
_entry.id   AF-A0A2T5I8I4-F1
#
_cell.length_a   1.000
_cell.length_b   1.000
_cell.length_c   1.000
_cell.angle_alpha   90.00
_cell.angle_beta   90.00
_cell.angle_gamma   90.00
#
_symmetry.space_group_name_H-M   'P 1'
#
loop_
_entity.id
_entity.type
_entity.pdbx_description
1 polymer ?
#
loop_
_entity_poly.entity_id
_entity_poly.type
_entity_poly.pdbx_seq_one_letter_code
_entity_poly.pdbx_strand_id
1 'polypeptide(L)'
;MDTIRVDICYRPLRIGWIIHSGDYEAFRKAVRLSHTLWGGSFNPILMADREDEAKLLIELFRIDMLWPIGESNEVKEFPKKFPHLINPLFHDSIFIGGNIEQKRNQVLDVQNALEYLRDKPARKAINDKGFRIYNWQVDDPLADIFHIQLGIYPETAVIGIDYREILSQVFEIKEISIDPSSQIPADIQDYPRVC
;
A
#
# COMPACT_ATOMS: atom_id res chain seq x y z
N MET A 1 25.63 13.39 36.18
CA MET A 1 24.79 12.21 35.93
C MET A 1 23.84 12.63 34.83
N ASP A 2 24.24 12.37 33.59
CA ASP A 2 23.50 12.88 32.44
C ASP A 2 22.25 12.04 32.22
N THR A 3 21.09 12.69 32.26
CA THR A 3 19.80 12.03 32.05
C THR A 3 19.56 11.95 30.55
N ILE A 4 19.55 10.74 29.99
CA ILE A 4 19.12 10.51 28.60
C ILE A 4 17.60 10.53 28.58
N ARG A 5 17.03 11.45 27.81
CA ARG A 5 15.60 11.47 27.50
C ARG A 5 15.38 10.72 26.20
N VAL A 6 14.52 9.70 26.24
CA VAL A 6 14.07 8.96 25.06
C VAL A 6 12.60 9.32 24.83
N ASP A 7 12.29 9.92 23.68
CA ASP A 7 10.91 10.16 23.25
C ASP A 7 10.47 9.01 22.31
N ILE A 8 9.36 8.35 22.64
CA ILE A 8 8.77 7.29 21.82
C ILE A 8 7.75 7.94 20.88
N CYS A 9 8.02 7.93 19.58
CA CYS A 9 7.09 8.39 18.55
C CYS A 9 6.48 7.20 17.82
N TYR A 10 5.15 7.06 17.88
CA TYR A 10 4.43 6.07 17.10
C TYR A 10 4.33 6.52 15.64
N ARG A 11 4.63 5.61 14.71
CA ARG A 11 4.44 5.79 13.27
C ARG A 11 3.81 4.53 12.67
N PRO A 12 3.14 4.62 11.51
CA PRO A 12 2.71 3.43 10.79
C PRO A 12 3.88 2.46 10.54
N LEU A 13 3.56 1.17 10.55
CA LEU A 13 4.48 0.09 10.23
C LEU A 13 4.94 0.24 8.78
N ARG A 14 6.26 0.19 8.54
CA ARG A 14 6.86 0.25 7.21
C ARG A 14 7.24 -1.16 6.77
N ILE A 15 6.57 -1.61 5.71
CA ILE A 15 6.79 -2.93 5.12
C ILE A 15 7.70 -2.78 3.91
N GLY A 16 8.78 -3.54 3.87
CA GLY A 16 9.60 -3.71 2.67
C GLY A 16 9.06 -4.85 1.81
N TRP A 17 8.48 -4.54 0.66
CA TRP A 17 7.98 -5.55 -0.28
C TRP A 17 9.14 -6.14 -1.06
N ILE A 18 9.48 -7.41 -0.82
CA ILE A 18 10.58 -8.07 -1.50
C ILE A 18 10.07 -8.72 -2.77
N ILE A 19 10.65 -8.35 -3.91
CA ILE A 19 10.34 -8.92 -5.23
C ILE A 19 11.62 -9.29 -5.96
N HIS A 20 11.50 -10.06 -7.04
CA HIS A 20 12.56 -10.18 -8.03
C HIS A 20 12.37 -9.07 -9.07
N SER A 21 13.44 -8.42 -9.55
CA SER A 21 13.32 -7.24 -10.42
C SER A 21 12.61 -7.50 -11.75
N GLY A 22 12.65 -8.76 -12.24
CA GLY A 22 11.91 -9.21 -13.42
C GLY A 22 10.44 -9.60 -13.18
N ASP A 23 9.94 -9.57 -11.94
CA ASP A 23 8.57 -9.96 -11.60
C ASP A 23 7.64 -8.74 -11.51
N TYR A 24 7.10 -8.34 -12.67
CA TYR A 24 6.19 -7.21 -12.79
C TYR A 24 4.84 -7.44 -12.08
N GLU A 25 4.39 -8.68 -11.95
CA GLU A 25 3.16 -8.98 -11.22
C GLU A 25 3.34 -8.85 -9.71
N ALA A 26 4.49 -9.28 -9.19
CA ALA A 26 4.87 -9.02 -7.80
C ALA A 26 4.99 -7.51 -7.53
N PHE A 27 5.59 -6.75 -8.45
CA PHE A 27 5.63 -5.29 -8.39
C PHE A 27 4.23 -4.68 -8.30
N ARG A 28 3.33 -5.04 -9.24
CA ARG A 28 1.94 -4.57 -9.23
C ARG A 28 1.24 -4.93 -7.93
N LYS A 29 1.39 -6.16 -7.46
CA LYS A 29 0.81 -6.60 -6.19
C LYS A 29 1.31 -5.76 -5.00
N ALA A 30 2.61 -5.47 -4.93
CA ALA A 30 3.19 -4.61 -3.90
C ALA A 30 2.59 -3.19 -3.92
N VAL A 31 2.43 -2.62 -5.11
CA VAL A 31 1.78 -1.31 -5.29
C VAL A 31 0.33 -1.33 -4.80
N ARG A 32 -0.48 -2.33 -5.21
CA ARG A 32 -1.88 -2.45 -4.76
C ARG A 32 -1.98 -2.57 -3.24
N LEU A 33 -1.15 -3.43 -2.64
CA LEU A 33 -1.12 -3.61 -1.20
C LEU A 33 -0.72 -2.31 -0.49
N SER A 34 0.25 -1.56 -1.02
CA SER A 34 0.64 -0.26 -0.46
C SER A 34 -0.52 0.73 -0.43
N HIS A 35 -1.35 0.78 -1.47
CA HIS A 35 -2.53 1.65 -1.49
C HIS A 35 -3.61 1.26 -0.47
N THR A 36 -3.62 0.03 0.04
CA THR A 36 -4.55 -0.39 1.10
C THR A 36 -4.12 0.08 2.49
N LEU A 37 -2.84 0.34 2.72
CA LEU A 37 -2.28 0.55 4.05
C LEU A 37 -2.19 2.02 4.41
N TRP A 38 -2.48 2.36 5.67
CA TRP A 38 -2.28 3.70 6.18
C TRP A 38 -0.78 4.02 6.19
N GLY A 39 -0.36 4.98 5.36
CA GLY A 39 1.04 5.34 5.21
C GLY A 39 1.79 4.39 4.27
N GLY A 40 1.07 3.64 3.44
CA GLY A 40 1.66 2.69 2.51
C GLY A 40 2.53 3.34 1.43
N SER A 41 2.41 4.65 1.21
CA SER A 41 3.38 5.42 0.40
C SER A 41 4.82 5.37 0.95
N PHE A 42 5.01 5.00 2.22
CA PHE A 42 6.32 4.81 2.85
C PHE A 42 6.77 3.35 2.86
N ASN A 43 6.05 2.43 2.20
CA ASN A 43 6.45 1.03 2.07
C ASN A 43 7.28 0.85 0.79
N PRO A 44 8.60 0.69 0.88
CA PRO A 44 9.44 0.56 -0.30
C PRO A 44 9.29 -0.83 -0.94
N ILE A 45 9.48 -0.88 -2.26
CA ILE A 45 9.66 -2.12 -3.01
C ILE A 45 11.16 -2.37 -3.13
N LEU A 46 11.58 -3.57 -2.73
CA LEU A 46 12.98 -4.00 -2.64
C LEU A 46 13.23 -5.15 -3.62
N MET A 47 14.33 -5.06 -4.36
CA MET A 47 14.73 -6.08 -5.33
C MET A 47 15.70 -7.07 -4.69
N ALA A 48 15.29 -8.32 -4.54
CA ALA A 48 16.09 -9.36 -3.91
C ALA A 48 17.38 -9.67 -4.69
N ASP A 49 17.31 -9.55 -6.02
CA ASP A 49 18.41 -9.72 -6.99
C ASP A 49 19.33 -8.50 -7.10
N ARG A 50 19.04 -7.42 -6.35
CA ARG A 50 19.88 -6.22 -6.22
C ARG A 50 20.12 -5.92 -4.74
N GLU A 51 20.77 -6.87 -4.08
CA GLU A 51 20.89 -6.88 -2.62
C GLU A 51 21.49 -5.60 -2.02
N ASP A 52 22.51 -5.02 -2.64
CA ASP A 52 23.15 -3.80 -2.13
C ASP A 52 22.21 -2.59 -2.18
N GLU A 53 21.43 -2.44 -3.26
CA GLU A 53 20.39 -1.41 -3.37
C GLU A 53 19.28 -1.64 -2.33
N ALA A 54 18.84 -2.89 -2.16
CA ALA A 54 17.80 -3.24 -1.19
C ALA A 54 18.23 -2.96 0.26
N LYS A 55 19.50 -3.22 0.61
CA LYS A 55 20.07 -2.87 1.94
C LYS A 55 20.03 -1.37 2.21
N LEU A 56 20.43 -0.56 1.24
CA LEU A 56 20.38 0.91 1.36
C LEU A 56 18.94 1.40 1.59
N LEU A 57 17.97 0.81 0.88
CA LEU A 57 16.56 1.15 1.06
C LEU A 57 16.01 0.72 2.42
N ILE A 58 16.43 -0.44 2.94
CA ILE A 58 16.07 -0.90 4.30
C ILE A 58 16.48 0.12 5.36
N GLU A 59 17.73 0.60 5.27
CA GLU A 59 18.26 1.59 6.20
C GLU A 59 17.60 2.96 6.03
N LEU A 60 17.49 3.44 4.79
CA LEU A 60 16.93 4.75 4.47
C LEU A 60 15.47 4.88 4.92
N PHE A 61 14.64 3.86 4.63
CA PHE A 61 13.24 3.87 4.99
C PHE A 61 12.99 3.43 6.44
N ARG A 62 14.01 2.93 7.15
CA ARG A 62 13.87 2.34 8.49
C ARG A 62 12.73 1.34 8.51
N ILE A 63 12.85 0.34 7.65
CA ILE A 63 11.84 -0.71 7.47
C ILE A 63 11.68 -1.48 8.78
N ASP A 64 10.44 -1.84 9.13
CA ASP A 64 10.15 -2.58 10.36
C ASP A 64 10.00 -4.08 10.09
N MET A 65 9.57 -4.46 8.89
CA MET A 65 9.43 -5.85 8.48
C MET A 65 9.61 -6.04 6.97
N LEU A 66 10.09 -7.22 6.57
CA LEU A 66 10.25 -7.59 5.16
C LEU A 66 9.16 -8.60 4.78
N TRP A 67 8.52 -8.38 3.63
CA TRP A 67 7.44 -9.23 3.15
C TRP A 67 7.73 -9.73 1.74
N PRO A 68 8.05 -11.03 1.55
CA PRO A 68 8.29 -11.59 0.23
C PRO A 68 7.01 -11.67 -0.60
N ILE A 69 7.08 -11.19 -1.83
CA ILE A 69 6.05 -11.30 -2.86
C ILE A 69 6.69 -12.00 -4.06
N GLY A 70 6.41 -13.29 -4.20
CA GLY A 70 6.91 -14.13 -5.28
C GLY A 70 7.40 -15.49 -4.78
N GLU A 71 7.60 -16.40 -5.72
CA GLU A 71 7.91 -17.80 -5.41
C GLU A 71 9.40 -18.15 -5.53
N SER A 72 10.22 -17.25 -6.09
CA SER A 72 11.65 -17.52 -6.28
C SER A 72 12.38 -17.67 -4.95
N ASN A 73 13.38 -18.55 -4.93
CA ASN A 73 14.18 -18.81 -3.74
C ASN A 73 14.87 -17.54 -3.24
N GLU A 74 15.37 -16.71 -4.16
CA GLU A 74 16.04 -15.46 -3.82
C GLU A 74 15.12 -14.51 -3.01
N VAL A 75 13.85 -14.37 -3.42
CA VAL A 75 12.86 -13.55 -2.70
C VAL A 75 12.51 -14.15 -1.34
N LYS A 76 12.33 -15.48 -1.25
CA LYS A 76 11.96 -16.18 0.00
C LYS A 76 13.09 -16.19 1.03
N GLU A 77 14.34 -16.28 0.59
CA GLU A 77 15.50 -16.35 1.47
C GLU A 77 15.99 -14.96 1.89
N PHE A 78 15.69 -13.90 1.13
CA PHE A 78 16.17 -12.55 1.40
C PHE A 78 15.85 -12.04 2.82
N PRO A 79 14.63 -12.19 3.38
CA PRO A 79 14.34 -11.76 4.75
C PRO A 79 15.24 -12.39 5.82
N LYS A 80 15.74 -13.61 5.60
CA LYS A 80 16.59 -14.32 6.57
C LYS A 80 17.94 -13.65 6.77
N LYS A 81 18.36 -12.78 5.84
CA LYS A 81 19.58 -11.96 5.95
C LYS A 81 19.43 -10.83 6.99
N PHE A 82 18.20 -10.52 7.42
CA PHE A 82 17.89 -9.44 8.36
C PHE A 82 17.12 -9.98 9.58
N PRO A 83 17.74 -10.81 10.43
CA PRO A 83 17.06 -11.48 11.55
C PRO A 83 16.48 -10.53 12.61
N HIS A 84 16.89 -9.26 12.59
CA HIS A 84 16.36 -8.21 13.46
C HIS A 84 15.03 -7.61 12.97
N LEU A 85 14.66 -7.80 11.70
CA LEU A 85 13.38 -7.36 11.12
C LEU A 85 12.33 -8.45 11.26
N ILE A 86 11.86 -8.63 12.48
CA ILE A 86 10.93 -9.71 12.86
C ILE A 86 9.55 -9.44 12.25
N ASN A 87 8.92 -10.47 11.66
CA ASN A 87 7.50 -10.41 11.28
C ASN A 87 6.64 -10.43 12.55
N PRO A 88 5.91 -9.34 12.88
CA PRO A 88 5.09 -9.28 14.09
C PRO A 88 3.68 -9.88 13.89
N LEU A 89 3.34 -10.31 12.66
CA LEU A 89 1.97 -10.65 12.29
C LEU A 89 1.62 -12.10 12.67
N PHE A 90 0.38 -12.30 13.12
CA PHE A 90 -0.12 -13.65 13.40
C PHE A 90 -0.35 -14.43 12.10
N HIS A 91 -0.15 -15.75 12.14
CA HIS A 91 -0.41 -16.67 11.02
C HIS A 91 0.37 -16.36 9.71
N ASP A 92 1.46 -15.60 9.78
CA ASP A 92 2.26 -15.21 8.61
C ASP A 92 1.41 -14.63 7.46
N SER A 93 0.36 -13.86 7.80
CA SER A 93 -0.52 -13.22 6.83
C SER A 93 -0.79 -11.76 7.17
N ILE A 94 -0.90 -10.88 6.17
CA ILE A 94 -1.36 -9.49 6.39
C ILE A 94 -2.86 -9.44 6.66
N PHE A 95 -3.62 -10.38 6.07
CA PHE A 95 -5.08 -10.45 6.18
C PHE A 95 -5.50 -11.71 6.92
N ILE A 96 -6.34 -11.55 7.94
CA ILE A 96 -6.86 -12.65 8.79
C ILE A 96 -8.39 -12.58 8.88
N GLY A 97 -9.02 -13.66 9.35
CA GLY A 97 -10.48 -13.81 9.32
C GLY A 97 -10.98 -14.44 8.01
N GLY A 98 -12.30 -14.57 7.85
CA GLY A 98 -12.93 -15.23 6.70
C GLY A 98 -14.22 -15.97 7.05
N ASN A 99 -14.27 -17.29 6.82
CA ASN A 99 -15.49 -18.12 6.78
C ASN A 99 -16.49 -17.99 7.96
N ILE A 100 -16.10 -17.40 9.10
CA ILE A 100 -16.95 -17.17 10.28
C ILE A 100 -16.92 -15.69 10.71
N GLU A 101 -15.79 -14.99 10.55
CA GLU A 101 -15.58 -13.59 10.95
C GLU A 101 -15.17 -12.72 9.76
N GLN A 102 -15.57 -11.44 9.74
CA GLN A 102 -15.19 -10.53 8.67
C GLN A 102 -13.67 -10.47 8.49
N LYS A 103 -13.21 -10.54 7.23
CA LYS A 103 -11.79 -10.45 6.92
C LYS A 103 -11.26 -9.06 7.26
N ARG A 104 -10.11 -9.01 7.92
CA ARG A 104 -9.48 -7.77 8.41
C ARG A 104 -7.98 -7.76 8.18
N ASN A 105 -7.44 -6.56 8.09
CA ASN A 105 -6.00 -6.33 8.03
C ASN A 105 -5.41 -6.34 9.45
N GLN A 106 -4.22 -6.91 9.61
CA GLN A 106 -3.46 -6.85 10.87
C GLN A 106 -2.66 -5.55 11.03
N VAL A 107 -2.49 -4.81 9.93
CA VAL A 107 -1.87 -3.49 9.87
C VAL A 107 -2.97 -2.45 9.61
N LEU A 108 -2.77 -1.22 10.08
CA LEU A 108 -3.71 -0.13 9.83
C LEU A 108 -3.92 0.07 8.33
N ASP A 109 -5.17 0.09 7.91
CA ASP A 109 -5.56 0.17 6.50
C ASP A 109 -6.50 1.37 6.25
N VAL A 110 -7.02 1.46 5.02
CA VAL A 110 -8.01 2.46 4.61
C VAL A 110 -9.22 2.51 5.57
N GLN A 111 -9.70 1.39 6.10
CA GLN A 111 -10.84 1.39 7.03
C GLN A 111 -10.49 2.17 8.31
N ASN A 112 -9.29 1.99 8.84
CA ASN A 112 -8.82 2.75 9.99
C ASN A 112 -8.68 4.24 9.68
N ALA A 113 -8.21 4.60 8.48
CA ALA A 113 -8.14 5.99 8.05
C ALA A 113 -9.53 6.64 7.94
N LEU A 114 -10.52 5.91 7.42
CA LEU A 114 -11.92 6.37 7.33
C LEU A 114 -12.55 6.55 8.71
N GLU A 115 -12.32 5.59 9.63
CA GLU A 115 -12.78 5.69 11.02
C GLU A 115 -12.17 6.91 11.72
N TYR A 116 -10.88 7.16 11.51
CA TYR A 116 -10.21 8.36 12.02
C TYR A 116 -10.81 9.66 11.45
N LEU A 117 -11.25 9.64 10.18
CA LEU A 117 -11.85 10.79 9.50
C LEU A 117 -13.31 11.01 9.86
N ARG A 118 -14.03 10.03 10.43
CA ARG A 118 -15.50 10.03 10.58
C ARG A 118 -16.07 11.36 11.08
N ASP A 119 -15.47 11.89 12.14
CA ASP A 119 -15.94 13.08 12.87
C ASP A 119 -15.05 14.31 12.63
N LYS A 120 -14.14 14.26 11.65
CA LYS A 120 -13.18 15.33 11.36
C LYS A 120 -13.67 16.23 10.20
N PRO A 121 -13.43 17.55 10.27
CA PRO A 121 -13.69 18.46 9.16
C PRO A 121 -13.02 18.04 7.84
N ALA A 122 -11.88 17.34 7.94
CA ALA A 122 -11.16 16.79 6.79
C ALA A 122 -12.03 15.87 5.92
N ARG A 123 -12.96 15.09 6.50
CA ARG A 123 -13.88 14.25 5.73
C ARG A 123 -14.78 15.07 4.80
N LYS A 124 -15.33 16.18 5.30
CA LYS A 124 -16.15 17.09 4.51
C LYS A 124 -15.31 17.73 3.39
N ALA A 125 -14.09 18.18 3.70
CA ALA A 125 -13.20 18.77 2.70
C ALA A 125 -12.85 17.79 1.55
N ILE A 126 -12.72 16.49 1.86
CA ILE A 126 -12.51 15.44 0.84
C ILE A 126 -13.74 15.33 -0.06
N ASN A 127 -14.95 15.27 0.52
CA ASN A 127 -16.20 15.23 -0.24
C ASN A 127 -16.39 16.47 -1.12
N ASP A 128 -16.18 17.66 -0.56
CA ASP A 128 -16.35 18.93 -1.28
C ASP A 128 -15.38 19.06 -2.47
N LYS A 129 -14.16 18.50 -2.36
CA LYS A 129 -13.18 18.45 -3.45
C LYS A 129 -13.48 17.35 -4.48
N GLY A 130 -14.27 16.35 -4.10
CA GLY A 130 -14.62 15.17 -4.90
C GLY A 130 -13.58 14.06 -4.80
N PHE A 131 -14.02 12.86 -4.41
CA PHE A 131 -13.17 11.67 -4.37
C PHE A 131 -13.21 10.97 -5.73
N ARG A 132 -12.04 10.59 -6.27
CA ARG A 132 -11.93 10.00 -7.61
C ARG A 132 -11.29 8.63 -7.57
N ILE A 133 -11.84 7.72 -8.37
CA ILE A 133 -11.20 6.45 -8.69
C ILE A 133 -10.90 6.46 -10.18
N TYR A 134 -9.64 6.19 -10.51
CA TYR A 134 -9.15 6.17 -11.88
C TYR A 134 -9.12 4.74 -12.41
N ASN A 135 -9.48 4.57 -13.67
CA ASN A 135 -9.38 3.30 -14.40
C ASN A 135 -8.68 3.57 -15.74
N TRP A 136 -7.92 2.59 -16.22
CA TRP A 136 -7.21 2.63 -17.49
C TRP A 136 -7.20 1.25 -18.14
N GLN A 137 -6.84 1.18 -19.42
CA GLN A 137 -6.71 -0.09 -20.13
C GLN A 137 -5.48 -0.86 -19.63
N VAL A 138 -5.57 -2.19 -19.57
CA VAL A 138 -4.48 -3.04 -19.05
C VAL A 138 -3.21 -2.94 -19.90
N ASP A 139 -3.39 -2.69 -21.20
CA ASP A 139 -2.34 -2.51 -22.21
C ASP A 139 -1.93 -1.03 -22.41
N ASP A 140 -2.42 -0.11 -21.57
CA ASP A 140 -1.95 1.27 -21.57
C ASP A 140 -0.43 1.32 -21.29
N PRO A 141 0.39 1.97 -22.15
CA PRO A 141 1.84 2.06 -21.95
C PRO A 141 2.27 2.70 -20.61
N LEU A 142 1.38 3.48 -19.99
CA LEU A 142 1.58 4.14 -18.70
C LEU A 142 0.87 3.42 -17.55
N ALA A 143 0.28 2.24 -17.77
CA ALA A 143 -0.50 1.51 -16.77
C ALA A 143 0.24 1.36 -15.44
N ASP A 144 1.54 1.02 -15.47
CA ASP A 144 2.33 0.87 -14.24
C ASP A 144 2.61 2.22 -13.55
N ILE A 145 2.76 3.31 -14.31
CA ILE A 145 2.89 4.66 -13.74
C ILE A 145 1.58 5.10 -13.08
N PHE A 146 0.45 4.89 -13.74
CA PHE A 146 -0.87 5.15 -13.16
C PHE A 146 -1.10 4.29 -11.93
N HIS A 147 -0.60 3.05 -11.92
CA HIS A 147 -0.73 2.18 -10.78
C HIS A 147 0.02 2.70 -9.55
N ILE A 148 1.26 3.14 -9.74
CA ILE A 148 2.06 3.76 -8.68
C ILE A 148 1.38 5.04 -8.19
N GLN A 149 1.00 5.91 -9.11
CA GLN A 149 0.56 7.27 -8.78
C GLN A 149 -0.88 7.35 -8.33
N LEU A 150 -1.81 6.70 -9.01
CA LEU A 150 -3.26 6.86 -8.79
C LEU A 150 -3.83 5.73 -7.93
N GLY A 151 -3.14 4.60 -7.89
CA GLY A 151 -3.49 3.44 -7.09
C GLY A 151 -4.65 2.64 -7.63
N ILE A 152 -4.54 1.32 -7.50
CA ILE A 152 -5.66 0.38 -7.68
C ILE A 152 -5.68 -0.49 -6.43
N TYR A 153 -6.87 -0.71 -5.87
CA TYR A 153 -7.02 -1.65 -4.77
C TYR A 153 -6.93 -3.10 -5.27
N PRO A 154 -6.40 -4.04 -4.46
CA PRO A 154 -6.50 -5.45 -4.79
C PRO A 154 -7.95 -5.90 -4.94
N GLU A 155 -8.20 -6.87 -5.81
CA GLU A 155 -9.54 -7.42 -5.98
C GLU A 155 -10.02 -8.15 -4.72
N THR A 156 -11.32 -8.06 -4.44
CA THR A 156 -11.97 -8.74 -3.31
C THR A 156 -11.74 -10.25 -3.35
N ALA A 157 -11.64 -10.87 -4.53
CA ALA A 157 -11.33 -12.30 -4.66
C ALA A 157 -9.93 -12.67 -4.12
N VAL A 158 -8.98 -11.73 -4.15
CA VAL A 158 -7.58 -11.95 -3.74
C VAL A 158 -7.40 -11.75 -2.23
N ILE A 159 -7.96 -10.67 -1.68
CA ILE A 159 -7.72 -10.28 -0.28
C ILE A 159 -8.97 -10.40 0.61
N GLY A 160 -10.16 -10.62 0.04
CA GLY A 160 -11.44 -10.74 0.73
C GLY A 160 -11.94 -9.47 1.41
N ILE A 161 -11.42 -8.31 1.03
CA ILE A 161 -11.88 -6.98 1.46
C ILE A 161 -12.12 -6.14 0.20
N ASP A 162 -13.30 -5.55 0.10
CA ASP A 162 -13.66 -4.66 -1.00
C ASP A 162 -13.45 -3.19 -0.59
N TYR A 163 -12.22 -2.70 -0.74
CA TYR A 163 -11.89 -1.31 -0.37
C TYR A 163 -12.64 -0.28 -1.22
N ARG A 164 -13.00 -0.61 -2.45
CA ARG A 164 -13.75 0.28 -3.34
C ARG A 164 -15.18 0.46 -2.83
N GLU A 165 -15.83 -0.64 -2.46
CA GLU A 165 -17.16 -0.60 -1.85
C GLU A 165 -17.15 0.10 -0.48
N ILE A 166 -16.11 -0.11 0.33
CA ILE A 166 -15.98 0.61 1.60
C ILE A 166 -15.88 2.13 1.38
N LEU A 167 -15.11 2.57 0.37
CA LEU A 167 -15.00 3.99 0.05
C LEU A 167 -16.30 4.57 -0.51
N SER A 168 -17.06 3.80 -1.29
CA SER A 168 -18.33 4.26 -1.89
C SER A 168 -19.41 4.55 -0.83
N GLN A 169 -19.32 3.88 0.31
CA GLN A 169 -20.19 4.10 1.47
C GLN A 169 -19.84 5.38 2.26
N VAL A 170 -18.62 5.91 2.10
CA VAL A 170 -18.12 7.06 2.86
C VAL A 170 -18.06 8.35 2.05
N PHE A 171 -17.73 8.25 0.76
CA PHE A 171 -17.52 9.38 -0.14
C PHE A 171 -18.36 9.24 -1.42
N GLU A 172 -18.72 10.37 -2.02
CA GLU A 172 -19.28 10.40 -3.37
C GLU A 172 -18.15 10.16 -4.40
N ILE A 173 -18.03 8.93 -4.87
CA ILE A 173 -16.97 8.52 -5.81
C ILE A 173 -17.33 8.93 -7.23
N LYS A 174 -16.39 9.63 -7.88
CA LYS A 174 -16.41 9.85 -9.33
C LYS A 174 -15.40 8.95 -10.02
N GLU A 175 -15.90 8.07 -10.88
CA GLU A 175 -15.04 7.21 -11.70
C GLU A 175 -14.55 7.97 -12.93
N ILE A 176 -13.24 7.95 -13.16
CA ILE A 176 -12.60 8.60 -14.30
C ILE A 176 -11.86 7.54 -15.10
N SER A 177 -12.23 7.38 -16.37
CA SER A 177 -11.47 6.55 -17.30
C SER A 177 -10.41 7.39 -17.98
N ILE A 178 -9.16 6.93 -17.96
CA ILE A 178 -8.05 7.54 -18.69
C ILE A 178 -7.95 6.83 -20.04
N ASP A 179 -8.16 7.58 -21.11
CA ASP A 179 -8.02 7.08 -22.48
C ASP A 179 -6.56 7.24 -22.93
N PRO A 180 -5.88 6.16 -23.40
CA PRO A 180 -4.49 6.22 -23.84
C PRO A 180 -4.24 7.21 -24.98
N SER A 181 -5.27 7.54 -25.77
CA SER A 181 -5.19 8.47 -26.89
C SER A 181 -5.45 9.93 -26.50
N SER A 182 -5.93 10.17 -25.28
CA SER A 182 -6.27 11.50 -24.77
C SER A 182 -5.14 12.12 -23.96
N GLN A 183 -5.12 13.45 -23.91
CA GLN A 183 -4.21 14.15 -23.01
C GLN A 183 -4.56 13.87 -21.54
N ILE A 184 -3.57 13.50 -20.74
CA ILE A 184 -3.72 13.30 -19.31
C ILE A 184 -4.09 14.64 -18.65
N PRO A 185 -5.17 14.71 -17.85
CA PRO A 185 -5.55 15.94 -17.16
C PRO A 185 -4.44 16.45 -16.24
N ALA A 186 -4.13 17.74 -16.31
CA ALA A 186 -3.06 18.34 -15.51
C ALA A 186 -3.36 18.33 -13.98
N ASP A 187 -4.64 18.30 -13.62
CA ASP A 187 -5.13 18.28 -12.24
C ASP A 187 -5.29 16.86 -11.66
N ILE A 188 -4.83 15.81 -12.38
CA ILE A 188 -5.11 14.41 -12.00
C ILE A 188 -4.59 14.04 -10.61
N GLN A 189 -3.53 14.70 -10.15
CA GLN A 189 -2.93 14.51 -8.81
C GLN A 189 -3.52 15.41 -7.73
N ASP A 190 -4.38 16.37 -8.09
CA ASP A 190 -4.90 17.35 -7.14
C ASP A 190 -6.01 16.76 -6.25
N TYR A 191 -6.59 15.62 -6.62
CA TYR A 191 -7.74 15.05 -5.91
C TYR A 191 -7.32 14.23 -4.67
N PRO A 192 -8.15 14.21 -3.60
CA PRO A 192 -7.83 13.50 -2.38
C PRO A 192 -7.65 11.99 -2.56
N ARG A 193 -6.83 11.39 -1.69
CA ARG A 193 -6.60 9.94 -1.58
C ARG A 193 -6.56 9.53 -0.12
N VAL A 194 -6.78 8.25 0.18
CA VAL A 194 -6.84 7.72 1.56
C VAL A 194 -5.60 6.86 1.91
N CYS A 195 -4.51 6.98 1.14
CA CYS A 195 -3.27 6.22 1.31
C CYS A 195 -2.07 7.08 1.74
#